data_AF-A0A558C2E4-F1
#
_entry.id   AF-A0A558C2E4-F1
#
_cell.length_a   1.000
_cell.length_b   1.000
_cell.length_c   1.000
_cell.angle_alpha   90.00
_cell.angle_beta   90.00
_cell.angle_gamma   90.00
#
_symmetry.space_group_name_H-M   'P 1'
#
loop_
_entity.id
_entity.type
_entity.pdbx_description
1 polymer ?
#
loop_
_entity_poly.entity_id
_entity_poly.type
_entity_poly.pdbx_seq_one_letter_code
_entity_poly.pdbx_strand_id
1 'polypeptide(L)'
;MNLDRMMIIQQSDLGSVNDLDYFTPDSPCHIYFVCRRPRISIDKSGFFMQNGYLHFEFKIQREDKFDSLKVVIPNHWYSPDLRIDTKYPYNAFEIIVNGQIELKAKAAVFLQSMPFTQDREFLDLEVLYIGQSYGVDGARTAPDRLKSHSTLQNIYSEAIINNPDSEIWLALASFEQINLMLFDGRTKFTDQELEEDSIRFNKIQRGI
;
A
#
# COMPACT_ATOMS: atom_id res chain seq x y z
N MET A 1 -7.76 10.37 -16.02
CA MET A 1 -7.92 9.64 -14.75
C MET A 1 -6.66 9.86 -13.94
N ASN A 2 -6.78 10.43 -12.75
CA ASN A 2 -5.66 10.74 -11.86
C ASN A 2 -5.76 9.85 -10.61
N LEU A 3 -4.62 9.39 -10.10
CA LEU A 3 -4.58 8.74 -8.79
C LEU A 3 -4.82 9.81 -7.72
N ASP A 4 -5.88 9.66 -6.95
CA ASP A 4 -6.23 10.58 -5.88
C ASP A 4 -5.64 10.11 -4.54
N ARG A 5 -5.93 8.86 -4.15
CA ARG A 5 -5.43 8.26 -2.91
C ARG A 5 -4.89 6.86 -3.12
N MET A 6 -3.84 6.51 -2.39
CA MET A 6 -3.28 5.17 -2.38
C MET A 6 -2.82 4.77 -0.97
N MET A 7 -3.27 3.61 -0.52
CA MET A 7 -2.84 3.00 0.74
C MET A 7 -2.21 1.64 0.46
N ILE A 8 -1.00 1.40 0.96
CA ILE A 8 -0.30 0.12 0.83
C ILE A 8 -0.29 -0.58 2.18
N ILE A 9 -0.88 -1.77 2.25
CA ILE A 9 -1.05 -2.55 3.49
C ILE A 9 -0.77 -4.04 3.25
N GLN A 10 -0.73 -4.84 4.31
CA GLN A 10 -0.91 -6.29 4.19
C GLN A 10 -2.31 -6.68 4.66
N GLN A 11 -2.72 -7.92 4.35
CA GLN A 11 -4.04 -8.44 4.75
C GLN A 11 -4.32 -8.32 6.26
N SER A 12 -3.31 -8.40 7.12
CA SER A 12 -3.45 -8.22 8.57
C SER A 12 -4.03 -6.86 8.96
N ASP A 13 -3.80 -5.84 8.14
CA ASP A 13 -4.16 -4.46 8.44
C ASP A 13 -5.49 -4.05 7.78
N LEU A 14 -6.07 -4.95 6.96
CA LEU A 14 -7.33 -4.72 6.24
C LEU A 14 -8.51 -4.45 7.19
N GLY A 15 -8.43 -4.95 8.42
CA GLY A 15 -9.40 -4.69 9.48
C GLY A 15 -9.48 -3.21 9.85
N SER A 16 -8.34 -2.53 9.87
CA SER A 16 -8.20 -1.14 10.36
C SER A 16 -8.38 -0.08 9.29
N VAL A 17 -8.49 -0.45 8.01
CA VAL A 17 -8.60 0.52 6.90
C VAL A 17 -9.80 1.45 7.08
N ASN A 18 -10.94 0.88 7.50
CA ASN A 18 -12.17 1.65 7.69
C ASN A 18 -12.08 2.58 8.91
N ASP A 19 -11.22 2.27 9.88
CA ASP A 19 -11.04 3.10 11.09
C ASP A 19 -10.13 4.33 10.83
N LEU A 20 -9.41 4.35 9.70
CA LEU A 20 -8.48 5.41 9.34
C LEU A 20 -9.15 6.57 8.59
N ASP A 21 -10.42 6.42 8.18
CA ASP A 21 -11.16 7.40 7.36
C ASP A 21 -10.37 7.90 6.13
N TYR A 22 -9.42 7.09 5.64
CA TYR A 22 -8.53 7.48 4.54
C TYR A 22 -9.22 7.45 3.18
N PHE A 23 -10.21 6.58 2.99
CA PHE A 23 -11.07 6.55 1.82
C PHE A 23 -12.44 7.08 2.22
N THR A 24 -12.91 8.11 1.53
CA THR A 24 -14.19 8.78 1.81
C THR A 24 -15.19 8.49 0.69
N PRO A 25 -16.47 8.82 0.85
CA PRO A 25 -17.43 8.74 -0.25
C PRO A 25 -17.02 9.53 -1.50
N ASP A 26 -16.30 10.64 -1.34
CA ASP A 26 -15.77 11.46 -2.44
C ASP A 26 -14.48 10.89 -3.05
N SER A 27 -13.74 10.08 -2.28
CA SER A 27 -12.50 9.41 -2.68
C SER A 27 -12.57 7.89 -2.41
N PRO A 28 -13.52 7.17 -3.03
CA PRO A 28 -13.79 5.78 -2.70
C PRO A 28 -12.72 4.82 -3.24
N CYS A 29 -12.39 3.80 -2.45
CA CYS A 29 -11.48 2.74 -2.90
C CYS A 29 -12.20 1.72 -3.80
N HIS A 30 -12.08 1.91 -5.11
CA HIS A 30 -12.71 1.03 -6.11
C HIS A 30 -11.75 0.08 -6.82
N ILE A 31 -10.44 0.33 -6.76
CA ILE A 31 -9.42 -0.51 -7.38
C ILE A 31 -8.46 -0.98 -6.31
N TYR A 32 -8.08 -2.25 -6.37
CA TYR A 32 -7.02 -2.78 -5.56
C TYR A 32 -6.04 -3.60 -6.38
N PHE A 33 -4.80 -3.59 -5.95
CA PHE A 33 -3.71 -4.36 -6.52
C PHE A 33 -3.29 -5.37 -5.47
N VAL A 34 -3.19 -6.63 -5.86
CA VAL A 34 -2.48 -7.65 -5.09
C VAL A 34 -1.08 -7.69 -5.64
N CYS A 35 -0.13 -7.33 -4.81
CA CYS A 35 1.27 -7.21 -5.18
C CYS A 35 2.11 -8.18 -4.35
N ARG A 36 3.32 -8.47 -4.83
CA ARG A 36 4.36 -9.11 -4.03
C ARG A 36 5.64 -8.30 -4.05
N ARG A 37 6.46 -8.53 -3.03
CA ARG A 37 7.87 -8.12 -2.97
C ARG A 37 8.67 -9.10 -2.12
N PRO A 38 10.00 -9.10 -2.20
CA PRO A 38 10.85 -9.88 -1.30
C PRO A 38 10.49 -9.69 0.17
N ARG A 39 10.56 -10.78 0.94
CA ARG A 39 10.41 -10.73 2.39
C ARG A 39 11.61 -10.02 2.99
N ILE A 40 11.32 -8.97 3.76
CA ILE A 40 12.34 -8.22 4.48
C ILE A 40 12.18 -8.51 5.97
N SER A 41 13.27 -8.94 6.59
CA SER A 41 13.33 -9.19 8.02
C SER A 41 14.42 -8.36 8.69
N ILE A 42 14.25 -8.04 9.97
CA ILE A 42 15.27 -7.37 10.77
C ILE A 42 16.16 -8.41 11.45
N ASP A 43 17.47 -8.19 11.44
CA ASP A 43 18.41 -8.96 12.27
C ASP A 43 18.59 -8.27 13.63
N LYS A 44 18.05 -8.89 14.68
CA LYS A 44 18.14 -8.36 16.04
C LYS A 44 19.59 -8.22 16.52
N SER A 45 20.50 -9.08 16.07
CA SER A 45 21.91 -9.03 16.44
C SER A 45 22.67 -7.91 15.75
N GLY A 46 22.18 -7.46 14.59
CA GLY A 46 22.72 -6.31 13.86
C GLY A 46 22.19 -4.96 14.35
N PHE A 47 21.34 -4.94 15.38
CA PHE A 47 20.86 -3.72 15.99
C PHE A 47 21.76 -3.27 17.16
N PHE A 48 22.32 -2.06 17.05
CA PHE A 48 23.11 -1.47 18.14
C PHE A 48 23.15 0.06 18.02
N MET A 49 23.53 0.72 19.12
CA MET A 49 23.75 2.16 19.16
C MET A 49 25.25 2.45 19.27
N GLN A 50 25.76 3.36 18.45
CA GLN A 50 27.14 3.82 18.50
C GLN A 50 27.22 5.30 18.13
N ASN A 51 27.93 6.10 18.93
CA ASN A 51 28.20 7.52 18.65
C ASN A 51 26.95 8.37 18.36
N GLY A 52 25.82 8.08 19.01
CA GLY A 52 24.54 8.79 18.78
C GLY A 52 23.77 8.34 17.54
N TYR A 53 24.18 7.27 16.88
CA TYR A 53 23.50 6.65 15.75
C TYR A 53 22.96 5.28 16.11
N LEU A 54 21.84 4.93 15.50
CA LEU A 54 21.25 3.60 15.53
C LEU A 54 21.64 2.87 14.25
N HIS A 55 22.21 1.68 14.45
CA HIS A 55 22.57 0.76 13.39
C HIS A 55 21.50 -0.32 13.31
N PHE A 56 21.03 -0.58 12.10
CA PHE A 56 20.11 -1.65 11.79
C PHE A 56 20.72 -2.54 10.72
N GLU A 57 20.41 -3.82 10.79
CA GLU A 57 20.68 -4.77 9.71
C GLU A 57 19.38 -5.43 9.30
N PHE A 58 19.10 -5.38 8.00
CA PHE A 58 17.93 -6.00 7.39
C PHE A 58 18.39 -7.10 6.45
N LYS A 59 17.61 -8.17 6.37
CA LYS A 59 17.81 -9.29 5.47
C LYS A 59 16.70 -9.27 4.43
N ILE A 60 17.08 -9.09 3.17
CA ILE A 60 16.19 -9.23 2.02
C ILE A 60 16.28 -10.67 1.52
N GLN A 61 15.19 -11.41 1.60
CA GLN A 61 15.16 -12.80 1.16
C GLN A 61 15.09 -12.89 -0.37
N ARG A 62 15.93 -13.75 -0.95
CA ARG A 62 15.97 -14.09 -2.37
C ARG A 62 16.05 -15.60 -2.47
N GLU A 63 14.92 -16.25 -2.71
CA GLU A 63 14.82 -17.72 -2.67
C GLU A 63 15.39 -18.30 -1.34
N ASP A 64 16.48 -19.07 -1.41
CA ASP A 64 17.18 -19.70 -0.29
C ASP A 64 18.29 -18.83 0.33
N LYS A 65 18.47 -17.60 -0.17
CA LYS A 65 19.54 -16.67 0.24
C LYS A 65 18.98 -15.39 0.86
N PHE A 66 19.90 -14.65 1.49
CA PHE A 66 19.61 -13.34 2.07
C PHE A 66 20.68 -12.33 1.68
N ASP A 67 20.25 -11.20 1.13
CA ASP A 67 21.08 -10.02 0.99
C ASP A 67 21.01 -9.20 2.28
N SER A 68 22.15 -8.73 2.78
CA SER A 68 22.23 -7.88 3.97
C SER A 68 22.26 -6.41 3.59
N LEU A 69 21.34 -5.63 4.19
CA LEU A 69 21.29 -4.18 4.09
C LEU A 69 21.53 -3.56 5.46
N LYS A 70 22.62 -2.81 5.58
CA LYS A 70 22.96 -2.05 6.78
C LYS A 70 22.48 -0.62 6.66
N VAL A 71 21.78 -0.16 7.68
CA VAL A 71 21.18 1.17 7.72
C VAL A 71 21.62 1.87 8.99
N VAL A 72 22.03 3.13 8.87
CA VAL A 72 22.45 3.96 9.99
C VAL A 72 21.60 5.21 10.01
N ILE A 73 20.95 5.48 11.14
CA ILE A 73 20.13 6.69 11.33
C ILE A 73 20.53 7.41 12.62
N PRO A 74 20.42 8.75 12.68
CA PRO A 74 20.61 9.46 13.94
C PRO A 74 19.60 8.98 15.00
N ASN A 75 20.05 8.89 16.26
CA ASN A 75 19.15 8.64 17.39
C ASN A 75 18.35 9.91 17.74
N HIS A 76 17.20 10.09 17.09
CA HIS A 76 16.31 11.23 17.33
C HIS A 76 15.56 11.17 18.67
N TRP A 77 15.63 10.05 19.41
CA TRP A 77 15.04 9.94 20.74
C TRP A 77 15.95 10.49 21.85
N TYR A 78 17.22 10.78 21.53
CA TYR A 78 18.21 11.31 22.48
C TYR A 78 18.32 10.48 23.79
N SER A 79 17.95 9.20 23.74
CA SER A 79 18.02 8.28 24.88
C SER A 79 18.98 7.13 24.58
N PRO A 80 19.85 6.76 25.53
CA PRO A 80 20.67 5.56 25.43
C PRO A 80 19.91 4.27 25.79
N ASP A 81 18.77 4.37 26.50
CA ASP A 81 17.92 3.23 26.82
C ASP A 81 16.92 3.00 25.69
N LEU A 82 17.44 2.38 24.62
CA LEU A 82 16.69 2.09 23.41
C LEU A 82 16.98 0.65 22.98
N ARG A 83 15.91 -0.10 22.71
CA ARG A 83 15.99 -1.47 22.21
C ARG A 83 14.95 -1.73 21.15
N ILE A 84 15.19 -2.75 20.34
CA ILE A 84 14.17 -3.30 19.44
C ILE A 84 13.57 -4.58 20.03
N ASP A 85 12.27 -4.74 19.84
CA ASP A 85 11.59 -6.02 19.99
C ASP A 85 11.02 -6.49 18.65
N THR A 86 11.14 -7.79 18.38
CA THR A 86 10.70 -8.39 17.12
C THR A 86 10.46 -9.87 17.33
N LYS A 87 9.49 -10.42 16.59
CA LYS A 87 9.10 -11.83 16.68
C LYS A 87 9.15 -12.44 15.29
N TYR A 88 9.45 -13.74 15.22
CA TYR A 88 9.44 -14.49 13.96
C TYR A 88 8.10 -14.26 13.23
N PRO A 89 8.10 -13.96 11.92
CA PRO A 89 9.21 -14.08 10.95
C PRO A 89 10.13 -12.83 10.85
N TYR A 90 10.13 -11.96 11.86
CA TYR A 90 10.98 -10.78 11.99
C TYR A 90 10.76 -9.70 10.93
N ASN A 91 9.60 -9.70 10.28
CA ASN A 91 9.20 -8.71 9.27
C ASN A 91 8.55 -7.46 9.88
N ALA A 92 8.37 -7.44 11.20
CA ALA A 92 7.91 -6.28 11.96
C ALA A 92 8.69 -6.17 13.27
N PHE A 93 8.81 -4.95 13.78
CA PHE A 93 9.51 -4.67 15.01
C PHE A 93 8.92 -3.45 15.73
N GLU A 94 9.23 -3.36 17.01
CA GLU A 94 8.91 -2.24 17.88
C GLU A 94 10.21 -1.58 18.35
N ILE A 95 10.27 -0.25 18.34
CA ILE A 95 11.33 0.51 19.02
C ILE A 95 10.79 0.90 20.39
N ILE A 96 11.53 0.50 21.41
CA ILE A 96 11.19 0.75 22.81
C ILE A 96 12.24 1.69 23.39
N VAL A 97 11.78 2.82 23.91
CA VAL A 97 12.62 3.87 24.50
C VAL A 97 12.17 4.10 25.94
N ASN A 98 13.09 4.03 26.90
CA ASN A 98 12.76 4.22 28.33
C ASN A 98 11.60 3.33 28.81
N GLY A 99 11.49 2.11 28.26
CA GLY A 99 10.42 1.15 28.55
C GLY A 99 9.08 1.38 27.84
N GLN A 100 8.93 2.41 27.02
CA GLN A 100 7.70 2.70 26.25
C GLN A 100 7.87 2.39 24.77
N ILE A 101 6.81 1.92 24.11
CA ILE A 101 6.84 1.66 22.67
C ILE A 101 6.64 2.98 21.93
N GLU A 102 7.68 3.47 21.28
CA GLU A 102 7.67 4.73 20.52
C GLU A 102 7.32 4.51 19.05
N LEU A 103 7.63 3.34 18.50
CA LEU A 103 7.38 3.01 17.10
C LEU A 103 7.05 1.55 16.93
N LYS A 104 6.05 1.26 16.10
CA LYS A 104 5.76 -0.07 15.57
C LYS A 104 5.80 0.00 14.05
N ALA A 105 6.61 -0.82 13.41
CA ALA A 105 6.72 -0.78 11.96
C ALA A 105 6.98 -2.15 11.36
N LYS A 106 6.49 -2.32 10.13
CA LYS A 106 6.93 -3.40 9.23
C LYS A 106 8.29 -3.02 8.67
N ALA A 107 9.23 -3.95 8.66
CA ALA A 107 10.61 -3.72 8.22
C ALA A 107 10.67 -3.07 6.84
N ALA A 108 9.87 -3.59 5.91
CA ALA A 108 9.80 -3.09 4.55
C ALA A 108 9.20 -1.66 4.43
N VAL A 109 8.19 -1.32 5.25
CA VAL A 109 7.60 0.04 5.28
C VAL A 109 8.58 1.01 5.93
N PHE A 110 9.25 0.58 6.99
CA PHE A 110 10.28 1.37 7.68
C PHE A 110 11.41 1.73 6.71
N LEU A 111 11.97 0.75 5.98
CA LEU A 111 12.94 1.01 4.92
C LEU A 111 12.38 1.97 3.87
N GLN A 112 11.16 1.73 3.36
CA GLN A 112 10.58 2.59 2.32
C GLN A 112 10.47 4.07 2.75
N SER A 113 10.25 4.34 4.04
CA SER A 113 10.18 5.70 4.58
C SER A 113 11.53 6.44 4.61
N MET A 114 12.64 5.73 4.43
CA MET A 114 13.97 6.32 4.55
C MET A 114 14.46 6.95 3.23
N PRO A 115 15.23 8.04 3.32
CA PRO A 115 16.00 8.55 2.19
C PRO A 115 17.28 7.73 1.98
N PHE A 116 17.20 6.65 1.20
CA PHE A 116 18.36 5.94 0.64
C PHE A 116 18.95 6.62 -0.59
N THR A 117 20.26 6.46 -0.73
CA THR A 117 21.09 6.79 -1.90
C THR A 117 21.39 5.56 -2.78
N GLN A 118 20.97 4.37 -2.37
CA GLN A 118 21.20 3.09 -3.07
C GLN A 118 19.94 2.59 -3.80
N ASP A 119 20.15 1.60 -4.67
CA ASP A 119 19.11 0.91 -5.41
C ASP A 119 18.05 0.30 -4.48
N ARG A 120 16.78 0.42 -4.87
CA ARG A 120 15.60 0.04 -4.09
C ARG A 120 14.68 -0.94 -4.83
N GLU A 121 15.15 -1.59 -5.89
CA GLU A 121 14.35 -2.57 -6.63
C GLU A 121 13.70 -3.63 -5.73
N PHE A 122 14.32 -3.98 -4.59
CA PHE A 122 13.76 -4.92 -3.62
C PHE A 122 12.53 -4.39 -2.85
N LEU A 123 12.25 -3.10 -2.87
CA LEU A 123 11.06 -2.48 -2.29
C LEU A 123 9.91 -2.34 -3.30
N ASP A 124 10.20 -2.49 -4.59
CA ASP A 124 9.21 -2.37 -5.65
C ASP A 124 8.15 -3.47 -5.53
N LEU A 125 6.93 -3.10 -5.90
CA LEU A 125 5.78 -3.98 -5.86
C LEU A 125 5.55 -4.59 -7.23
N GLU A 126 5.71 -5.91 -7.34
CA GLU A 126 5.30 -6.66 -8.51
C GLU A 126 3.80 -6.91 -8.43
N VAL A 127 3.04 -6.42 -9.42
CA VAL A 127 1.58 -6.59 -9.46
C VAL A 127 1.24 -8.00 -9.95
N LEU A 128 0.60 -8.79 -9.11
CA LEU A 128 0.12 -10.14 -9.43
C LEU A 128 -1.31 -10.13 -9.96
N TYR A 129 -2.14 -9.23 -9.43
CA TYR A 129 -3.54 -9.14 -9.78
C TYR A 129 -4.07 -7.72 -9.55
N ILE A 130 -4.95 -7.27 -10.43
CA ILE A 130 -5.70 -6.02 -10.27
C ILE A 130 -7.17 -6.37 -10.23
N GLY A 131 -7.84 -5.94 -9.17
CA GLY A 131 -9.27 -6.13 -8.98
C GLY A 131 -10.01 -4.81 -8.88
N GLN A 132 -11.29 -4.87 -9.24
CA GLN A 132 -12.23 -3.77 -9.05
C GLN A 132 -13.34 -4.18 -8.09
N SER A 133 -13.72 -3.27 -7.21
CA SER A 133 -14.89 -3.38 -6.33
C SER A 133 -15.84 -2.22 -6.63
N TYR A 134 -16.76 -2.47 -7.54
CA TYR A 134 -17.95 -1.65 -7.68
C TYR A 134 -19.13 -2.47 -7.14
N GLY A 135 -19.70 -2.01 -6.03
CA GLY A 135 -20.98 -2.53 -5.54
C GLY A 135 -22.12 -1.86 -6.31
N VAL A 136 -23.17 -2.61 -6.61
CA VAL A 136 -24.33 -2.12 -7.37
C VAL A 136 -25.06 -0.95 -6.68
N ASP A 137 -24.80 -0.71 -5.38
CA ASP A 137 -25.40 0.36 -4.57
C ASP A 137 -24.39 1.09 -3.66
N GLY A 138 -23.09 1.14 -4.01
CA GLY A 138 -22.07 1.80 -3.17
C GLY A 138 -21.81 1.14 -1.81
N ALA A 139 -22.51 0.05 -1.49
CA ALA A 139 -22.52 -0.58 -0.15
C ALA A 139 -21.32 -1.47 0.18
N ARG A 140 -20.36 -1.66 -0.74
CA ARG A 140 -19.15 -2.47 -0.51
C ARG A 140 -17.91 -1.80 -1.06
N THR A 141 -17.01 -1.43 -0.17
CA THR A 141 -15.68 -0.90 -0.51
C THR A 141 -14.71 -2.03 -0.89
N ALA A 142 -13.58 -1.73 -1.56
CA ALA A 142 -12.55 -2.74 -1.83
C ALA A 142 -12.11 -3.53 -0.58
N PRO A 143 -11.86 -2.88 0.58
CA PRO A 143 -11.56 -3.59 1.83
C PRO A 143 -12.58 -4.66 2.21
N ASP A 144 -13.88 -4.35 2.14
CA ASP A 144 -14.94 -5.27 2.55
C ASP A 144 -15.02 -6.48 1.60
N ARG A 145 -14.81 -6.25 0.31
CA ARG A 145 -14.75 -7.33 -0.68
C ARG A 145 -13.54 -8.23 -0.45
N LEU A 146 -12.37 -7.65 -0.19
CA LEU A 146 -11.10 -8.38 0.00
C LEU A 146 -11.13 -9.33 1.20
N LYS A 147 -11.85 -8.99 2.28
CA LYS A 147 -11.96 -9.85 3.49
C LYS A 147 -12.58 -11.23 3.19
N SER A 148 -13.46 -11.32 2.19
CA SER A 148 -14.19 -12.55 1.84
C SER A 148 -13.86 -13.10 0.45
N HIS A 149 -12.83 -12.55 -0.20
CA HIS A 149 -12.56 -12.85 -1.61
C HIS A 149 -11.76 -14.15 -1.79
N SER A 150 -12.38 -15.15 -2.42
CA SER A 150 -11.74 -16.43 -2.73
C SER A 150 -10.48 -16.27 -3.59
N THR A 151 -10.46 -15.34 -4.55
CA THR A 151 -9.26 -15.08 -5.38
C THR A 151 -8.08 -14.59 -4.54
N LEU A 152 -8.31 -13.74 -3.53
CA LEU A 152 -7.23 -13.26 -2.68
C LEU A 152 -6.66 -14.42 -1.85
N GLN A 153 -7.52 -15.24 -1.27
CA GLN A 153 -7.13 -16.43 -0.50
C GLN A 153 -6.35 -17.43 -1.37
N ASN A 154 -6.75 -17.62 -2.63
CA ASN A 154 -6.03 -18.46 -3.58
C ASN A 154 -4.63 -17.89 -3.89
N ILE A 155 -4.52 -16.58 -4.16
CA ILE A 155 -3.21 -15.94 -4.40
C ILE A 155 -2.30 -16.10 -3.17
N TYR A 156 -2.82 -15.88 -1.96
CA TYR A 156 -2.05 -16.12 -0.74
C TYR A 156 -1.59 -17.57 -0.61
N SER A 157 -2.47 -18.53 -0.90
CA SER A 157 -2.15 -19.96 -0.81
C SER A 157 -1.06 -20.36 -1.80
N GLU A 158 -1.17 -19.93 -3.06
CA GLU A 158 -0.17 -20.20 -4.10
C GLU A 158 1.15 -19.48 -3.82
N ALA A 159 1.12 -18.23 -3.38
CA ALA A 159 2.31 -17.46 -3.08
C ALA A 159 3.11 -18.06 -1.92
N ILE A 160 2.44 -18.51 -0.86
CA ILE A 160 3.11 -19.16 0.28
C ILE A 160 3.81 -20.46 -0.14
N ILE A 161 3.20 -21.23 -1.06
CA ILE A 161 3.74 -22.51 -1.52
C ILE A 161 4.90 -22.29 -2.49
N ASN A 162 4.73 -21.40 -3.48
CA ASN A 162 5.66 -21.27 -4.60
C ASN A 162 6.75 -20.21 -4.35
N ASN A 163 6.48 -19.21 -3.51
CA ASN A 163 7.36 -18.07 -3.26
C ASN A 163 7.38 -17.69 -1.77
N PRO A 164 7.82 -18.59 -0.87
CA PRO A 164 7.87 -18.33 0.58
C PRO A 164 8.79 -17.17 0.97
N ASP A 165 9.73 -16.85 0.09
CA ASP A 165 10.65 -15.72 0.14
C ASP A 165 10.00 -14.37 -0.19
N SER A 166 8.73 -14.36 -0.59
CA SER A 166 7.97 -13.14 -0.87
C SER A 166 6.90 -12.86 0.18
N GLU A 167 6.49 -11.59 0.24
CA GLU A 167 5.34 -11.13 1.00
C GLU A 167 4.28 -10.56 0.06
N ILE A 168 3.01 -10.85 0.36
CA ILE A 168 1.88 -10.25 -0.35
C ILE A 168 1.49 -8.92 0.31
N TRP A 169 1.31 -7.93 -0.54
CA TRP A 169 0.90 -6.57 -0.21
C TRP A 169 -0.35 -6.21 -1.02
N LEU A 170 -1.15 -5.30 -0.48
CA LEU A 170 -2.34 -4.77 -1.10
C LEU A 170 -2.13 -3.27 -1.31
N ALA A 171 -2.22 -2.81 -2.56
CA ALA A 171 -2.35 -1.38 -2.84
C ALA A 171 -3.83 -1.07 -3.10
N LEU A 172 -4.41 -0.27 -2.23
CA LEU A 172 -5.79 0.18 -2.30
C LEU A 172 -5.80 1.57 -2.94
N ALA A 173 -6.55 1.77 -4.02
CA ALA A 173 -6.49 2.98 -4.82
C ALA A 173 -7.86 3.61 -5.08
N SER A 174 -7.89 4.94 -4.93
CA SER A 174 -8.96 5.83 -5.39
C SER A 174 -8.47 6.60 -6.60
N PHE A 175 -9.31 6.69 -7.63
CA PHE A 175 -9.01 7.42 -8.86
C PHE A 175 -10.10 8.46 -9.14
N GLU A 176 -9.67 9.64 -9.57
CA GLU A 176 -10.57 10.69 -10.05
C GLU A 176 -10.55 10.78 -11.57
N GLN A 177 -11.72 11.05 -12.16
CA GLN A 177 -11.84 11.25 -13.60
C GLN A 177 -11.66 12.72 -13.98
N ILE A 178 -10.51 13.05 -14.58
CA ILE A 178 -10.36 14.32 -15.31
C ILE A 178 -11.06 14.19 -16.67
N ASN A 179 -12.17 14.91 -16.84
CA ASN A 179 -12.87 15.02 -18.11
C ASN A 179 -12.31 16.20 -18.92
N LEU A 180 -11.54 15.90 -19.96
CA LEU A 180 -11.18 16.89 -20.97
C LEU A 180 -12.34 17.01 -21.97
N MET A 181 -13.20 18.01 -21.77
CA MET A 181 -14.22 18.35 -22.77
C MET A 181 -13.64 19.41 -23.72
N LEU A 182 -13.44 19.03 -24.99
CA LEU A 182 -13.12 19.96 -26.06
C LEU A 182 -14.42 20.45 -26.69
N PHE A 183 -14.80 21.68 -26.40
CA PHE A 183 -15.88 22.35 -27.11
C PHE A 183 -15.31 23.03 -28.35
N ASP A 184 -15.65 22.53 -29.54
CA ASP A 184 -15.44 23.28 -30.79
C ASP A 184 -16.54 24.32 -30.94
N GLY A 185 -16.29 25.54 -30.46
CA GLY A 185 -17.23 26.68 -30.53
C GLY A 185 -17.55 27.17 -31.94
N ARG A 186 -17.05 26.50 -33.00
CA ARG A 186 -17.36 26.80 -34.40
C ARG A 186 -18.39 25.86 -35.00
N THR A 187 -18.65 24.72 -34.37
CA THR A 187 -19.66 23.77 -34.82
C THR A 187 -21.04 24.30 -34.41
N LYS A 188 -21.86 24.67 -35.40
CA LYS A 188 -23.26 25.04 -35.18
C LYS A 188 -24.09 23.77 -35.13
N PHE A 189 -24.49 23.37 -33.93
CA PHE A 189 -25.48 22.33 -33.72
C PHE A 189 -26.87 22.84 -34.08
N THR A 190 -27.68 21.99 -34.68
CA THR A 190 -29.11 22.21 -34.83
C THR A 190 -29.81 22.11 -33.48
N ASP A 191 -31.00 22.70 -33.33
CA ASP A 191 -31.76 22.65 -32.08
C ASP A 191 -32.05 21.21 -31.64
N GLN A 192 -32.26 20.31 -32.62
CA GLN A 192 -32.48 18.88 -32.36
C GLN A 192 -31.23 18.20 -31.76
N GLU A 193 -30.03 18.50 -32.28
CA GLU A 193 -28.78 17.93 -31.77
C GLU A 193 -28.47 18.40 -30.33
N LEU A 194 -28.82 19.65 -30.00
CA LEU A 194 -28.68 20.20 -28.65
C LEU A 194 -29.64 19.55 -27.65
N GLU A 195 -30.85 19.23 -28.10
CA GLU A 195 -31.87 18.56 -27.29
C GLU A 195 -31.47 17.09 -27.02
N GLU A 196 -31.00 16.39 -28.05
CA GLU A 196 -30.47 15.02 -27.93
C GLU A 196 -29.23 14.94 -27.03
N ASP A 197 -28.30 15.89 -27.15
CA ASP A 197 -27.10 15.95 -26.30
C ASP A 197 -27.46 16.27 -24.84
N SER A 198 -28.43 17.16 -24.61
CA SER A 198 -28.96 17.45 -23.27
C SER A 198 -29.61 16.22 -22.62
N ILE A 199 -30.35 15.42 -23.39
CA ILE A 199 -30.93 14.16 -22.91
C ILE A 199 -29.82 13.17 -22.56
N ARG A 200 -28.80 13.04 -23.41
CA ARG A 200 -27.66 12.14 -23.20
C ARG A 200 -26.84 12.53 -21.96
N PHE A 201 -26.57 13.82 -21.78
CA PHE A 201 -25.84 14.35 -20.63
C PHE A 201 -26.57 14.06 -19.31
N ASN A 202 -27.87 14.31 -19.26
CA ASN A 202 -28.70 14.01 -18.10
C ASN A 202 -28.75 12.52 -17.77
N LYS A 203 -28.71 11.66 -18.79
CA LYS A 203 -28.68 10.21 -18.61
C LYS A 203 -27.35 9.75 -17.99
N ILE A 204 -26.23 10.30 -18.44
CA ILE A 204 -24.89 10.02 -17.89
C ILE A 204 -24.77 10.51 -16.43
N GLN A 205 -25.28 11.71 -16.12
CA GLN A 205 -25.27 12.23 -14.74
C GLN A 205 -26.11 11.40 -13.76
N ARG A 206 -27.13 10.70 -14.24
CA ARG A 206 -28.04 9.89 -13.40
C ARG A 206 -27.64 8.41 -13.31
N GLY A 207 -26.58 7.98 -14.00
CA GLY A 207 -26.08 6.61 -13.91
C GLY A 207 -27.05 5.54 -14.43
N ILE A 208 -27.82 5.82 -15.49
CA ILE A 208 -28.73 4.87 -16.17
C ILE A 208 -28.27 4.60 -17.60
#